data_AF-A0A961Y6W5-F1
#
_entry.id   AF-A0A961Y6W5-F1
#
_cell.length_a   1.000
_cell.length_b   1.000
_cell.length_c   1.000
_cell.angle_alpha   90.00
_cell.angle_beta   90.00
_cell.angle_gamma   90.00
#
_symmetry.space_group_name_H-M   'P 1'
#
loop_
_entity.id
_entity.type
_entity.pdbx_description
1 polymer ?
#
loop_
_entity_poly.entity_id
_entity_poly.type
_entity_poly.pdbx_seq_one_letter_code
_entity_poly.pdbx_strand_id
1 'polypeptide(L)'
;MHGGTERERVEELQVLATAFIDGFRAAEDKTSYLRLAGIPFQRLGSDGLTLHLVDAAINANWQIGTASPAFATRELVYMPFPGQMVTSRETMIFTYVSLTERADVELSALLENRLAEK
;
A
#
# COMPACT_ATOMS: atom_id res chain seq x y z
N MET A 1 -20.63 -12.48 -14.88
CA MET A 1 -19.17 -12.68 -14.91
C MET A 1 -18.51 -11.34 -14.61
N HIS A 2 -18.20 -11.03 -13.34
CA HIS A 2 -17.60 -9.74 -12.92
C HIS A 2 -16.32 -9.92 -12.08
N GLY A 3 -15.79 -11.15 -11.97
CA GLY A 3 -14.59 -11.44 -11.17
C GLY A 3 -13.26 -11.25 -11.91
N GLY A 4 -13.27 -11.06 -13.23
CA GLY A 4 -12.06 -10.87 -14.04
C GLY A 4 -11.47 -9.47 -13.90
N THR A 5 -12.31 -8.45 -14.01
CA THR A 5 -11.88 -7.04 -14.04
C THR A 5 -11.27 -6.55 -12.73
N GLU A 6 -11.80 -6.99 -11.58
CA GLU A 6 -11.26 -6.58 -10.28
C GLU A 6 -9.91 -7.24 -9.98
N ARG A 7 -9.77 -8.53 -10.33
CA ARG A 7 -8.50 -9.25 -10.16
C ARG A 7 -7.40 -8.66 -11.05
N GLU A 8 -7.73 -8.39 -12.31
CA GLU A 8 -6.81 -7.74 -13.25
C GLU A 8 -6.34 -6.38 -12.73
N ARG A 9 -7.25 -5.57 -12.18
CA ARG A 9 -6.92 -4.26 -11.58
C ARG A 9 -6.00 -4.39 -10.37
N VAL A 10 -6.27 -5.35 -9.48
CA VAL A 10 -5.42 -5.61 -8.31
C VAL A 10 -4.02 -6.08 -8.73
N GLU A 11 -3.94 -6.95 -9.74
CA GLU A 11 -2.67 -7.42 -10.29
C GLU A 11 -1.87 -6.28 -10.93
N GLU A 12 -2.52 -5.42 -11.73
CA GLU A 12 -1.89 -4.24 -12.33
C GLU A 12 -1.34 -3.29 -11.25
N LEU A 13 -2.14 -2.98 -10.22
CA LEU A 13 -1.70 -2.16 -9.09
C LEU A 13 -0.50 -2.76 -8.37
N GLN A 14 -0.47 -4.09 -8.20
CA GLN A 14 0.65 -4.77 -7.56
C GLN A 14 1.93 -4.70 -8.40
N VAL A 15 1.83 -4.85 -9.72
CA VAL A 15 2.97 -4.69 -10.63
C VAL A 15 3.52 -3.27 -10.58
N LEU A 16 2.64 -2.26 -10.63
CA LEU A 16 3.02 -0.85 -10.52
C LEU A 16 3.67 -0.51 -9.18
N ALA A 17 3.10 -1.01 -8.08
CA ALA A 17 3.65 -0.79 -6.74
C ALA A 17 5.05 -1.40 -6.60
N THR A 18 5.26 -2.62 -7.14
CA THR A 18 6.56 -3.28 -7.12
C THR A 18 7.61 -2.47 -7.89
N ALA A 19 7.29 -2.05 -9.12
CA ALA A 19 8.20 -1.24 -9.94
C ALA A 19 8.52 0.13 -9.29
N PHE A 20 7.53 0.75 -8.63
CA PHE A 20 7.75 1.98 -7.88
C PHE A 20 8.70 1.76 -6.70
N ILE A 21 8.49 0.70 -5.89
CA ILE A 21 9.33 0.41 -4.73
C ILE A 21 10.77 0.13 -5.16
N ASP A 22 10.96 -0.65 -6.24
CA ASP A 22 12.28 -0.93 -6.79
C ASP A 22 12.97 0.34 -7.30
N GLY A 23 12.25 1.19 -8.04
CA GLY A 23 12.76 2.48 -8.50
C GLY A 23 13.11 3.42 -7.35
N PHE A 24 12.25 3.50 -6.33
CA PHE A 24 12.51 4.29 -5.12
C PHE A 24 13.75 3.76 -4.39
N ARG A 25 13.92 2.44 -4.25
CA ARG A 25 15.10 1.82 -3.62
C ARG A 25 16.38 2.11 -4.40
N ALA A 26 16.33 2.09 -5.73
CA ALA A 26 17.48 2.32 -6.60
C ALA A 26 17.86 3.82 -6.76
N ALA A 27 16.92 4.75 -6.59
CA ALA A 27 17.17 6.17 -6.80
C ALA A 27 18.23 6.74 -5.83
N GLU A 28 19.21 7.49 -6.35
CA GLU A 28 20.20 8.16 -5.51
C GLU A 28 19.57 9.29 -4.69
N ASP A 29 18.72 10.10 -5.33
CA ASP A 29 17.92 11.14 -4.68
C ASP A 29 16.45 10.68 -4.56
N LYS A 30 16.09 10.26 -3.33
CA LYS A 30 14.74 9.80 -2.99
C LYS A 30 13.70 10.91 -3.16
N THR A 31 14.03 12.14 -2.79
CA THR A 31 13.09 13.26 -2.85
C THR A 31 12.79 13.64 -4.29
N SER A 32 13.81 13.71 -5.15
CA SER A 32 13.63 13.96 -6.58
C SER A 32 12.83 12.83 -7.25
N TYR A 33 13.08 11.57 -6.88
CA TYR A 33 12.27 10.44 -7.38
C TYR A 33 10.79 10.60 -7.04
N LEU A 34 10.45 10.91 -5.78
CA LEU A 34 9.06 11.10 -5.35
C LEU A 34 8.38 12.25 -6.11
N ARG A 35 9.11 13.34 -6.38
CA ARG A 35 8.60 14.47 -7.18
C ARG A 35 8.32 14.05 -8.63
N LEU A 36 9.25 13.36 -9.28
CA LEU A 36 9.08 12.85 -10.64
C LEU A 36 7.93 11.84 -10.73
N ALA A 37 7.78 11.01 -9.72
CA ALA A 37 6.69 10.03 -9.63
C ALA A 37 5.35 10.66 -9.21
N GLY A 38 5.28 11.99 -9.06
CA GLY A 38 4.06 12.74 -8.77
C GLY A 38 3.48 12.49 -7.38
N ILE A 39 4.29 12.08 -6.41
CA ILE A 39 3.84 11.95 -5.02
C ILE A 39 3.69 13.35 -4.42
N PRO A 40 2.50 13.73 -3.93
CA PRO A 40 2.30 15.05 -3.35
C PRO A 40 3.09 15.17 -2.04
N PHE A 41 3.84 16.25 -1.88
CA PHE A 41 4.54 16.55 -0.61
C PHE A 41 3.64 17.30 0.39
N GLN A 42 2.50 17.77 -0.10
CA GLN A 42 1.49 18.48 0.66
C GLN A 42 0.12 17.99 0.24
N ARG A 43 -0.77 17.77 1.20
CA ARG A 43 -2.17 17.40 0.98
C ARG A 43 -3.05 18.16 1.96
N LEU A 44 -4.35 18.23 1.67
CA LEU A 44 -5.31 18.83 2.61
C LEU A 44 -5.73 17.77 3.63
N GLY A 45 -5.62 18.09 4.91
CA GLY A 45 -6.13 17.29 6.01
C GLY A 45 -7.64 17.39 6.14
N SER A 46 -8.22 16.51 6.95
CA SER A 46 -9.64 16.51 7.28
C SER A 46 -10.05 17.75 8.09
N ASP A 47 -9.09 18.33 8.81
CA ASP A 47 -9.20 19.58 9.56
C ASP A 47 -9.01 20.85 8.70
N GLY A 48 -8.74 20.70 7.40
CA GLY A 48 -8.47 21.80 6.48
C GLY A 48 -7.04 22.36 6.58
N LEU A 49 -6.18 21.80 7.42
CA LEU A 49 -4.77 22.17 7.49
C LEU A 49 -3.97 21.46 6.40
N THR A 50 -2.80 22.01 6.06
CA THR A 50 -1.87 21.34 5.15
C THR A 50 -1.12 20.24 5.89
N LEU A 51 -1.29 19.01 5.42
CA LEU A 51 -0.51 17.84 5.80
C LEU A 51 0.79 17.83 5.00
N HIS A 52 1.93 17.75 5.66
CA HIS A 52 3.26 17.68 5.05
C HIS A 52 3.80 16.26 5.07
N LEU A 53 4.31 15.78 3.94
CA LEU A 53 4.99 14.50 3.85
C LEU A 53 6.30 14.56 4.66
N VAL A 54 6.44 13.69 5.65
CA VAL A 54 7.62 13.66 6.53
C VAL A 54 8.35 12.32 6.52
N ASP A 55 7.68 11.24 6.15
CA ASP A 55 8.30 9.91 6.10
C ASP A 55 7.75 9.06 4.94
N ALA A 56 8.60 8.16 4.46
CA ALA A 56 8.31 7.22 3.38
C ALA A 56 8.96 5.87 3.72
N ALA A 57 8.15 4.90 4.14
CA ALA A 57 8.61 3.62 4.68
C ALA A 57 8.28 2.47 3.73
N ILE A 58 9.25 1.59 3.46
CA ILE A 58 9.03 0.29 2.80
C ILE A 58 8.92 -0.78 3.89
N ASN A 59 7.83 -1.54 3.86
CA ASN A 59 7.57 -2.64 4.81
C ASN A 59 7.52 -3.97 4.06
N ALA A 60 8.29 -4.95 4.50
CA ALA A 60 8.16 -6.32 4.05
C ALA A 60 7.13 -7.04 4.93
N ASN A 61 6.10 -7.62 4.31
CA ASN A 61 5.03 -8.34 4.99
C ASN A 61 5.03 -9.80 4.55
N TRP A 62 4.73 -10.71 5.48
CA TRP A 62 4.57 -12.13 5.18
C TRP A 62 3.22 -12.61 5.70
N GLN A 63 2.40 -13.16 4.81
CA GLN A 63 1.19 -13.85 5.23
C GLN A 63 1.53 -15.30 5.58
N ILE A 64 1.33 -15.67 6.84
CA ILE A 64 1.71 -16.98 7.37
C ILE A 64 0.56 -18.00 7.39
N GLY A 65 -0.68 -17.56 7.14
CA GLY A 65 -1.85 -18.42 7.14
C GLY A 65 -3.16 -17.64 7.04
N THR A 66 -4.28 -18.35 7.15
CA THR A 66 -5.63 -17.79 7.22
C THR A 66 -6.39 -18.38 8.41
N ALA A 67 -7.41 -17.67 8.86
CA ALA A 67 -8.38 -18.18 9.83
C ALA A 67 -9.77 -18.05 9.24
N SER A 68 -10.64 -19.04 9.48
CA SER A 68 -12.03 -19.00 8.99
C SER A 68 -13.00 -19.47 10.07
N PRO A 69 -14.25 -18.93 10.10
CA PRO A 69 -15.24 -19.37 11.08
C PRO A 69 -15.51 -20.86 10.98
N ALA A 70 -15.48 -21.56 12.11
CA ALA A 70 -15.90 -22.94 12.18
C ALA A 70 -17.43 -23.04 12.07
N PHE A 71 -17.92 -24.06 11.35
CA PHE A 71 -19.36 -24.25 11.19
C PHE A 71 -20.02 -24.55 12.54
N ALA A 72 -21.10 -23.83 12.86
CA ALA A 72 -21.91 -24.00 14.07
C ALA A 72 -21.17 -23.84 15.42
N THR A 73 -20.01 -23.17 15.46
CA THR A 73 -19.31 -22.85 16.72
C THR A 73 -18.84 -21.39 16.73
N ARG A 74 -18.37 -20.92 17.89
CA ARG A 74 -17.74 -19.59 18.05
C ARG A 74 -16.22 -19.65 17.87
N GLU A 75 -15.69 -20.75 17.34
CA GLU A 75 -14.25 -20.96 17.17
C GLU A 75 -13.79 -20.63 15.74
N LEU A 76 -12.50 -20.39 15.59
CA LEU A 76 -11.84 -20.21 14.30
C LEU A 76 -11.02 -21.46 13.96
N VAL A 77 -11.09 -21.89 12.71
CA VAL A 77 -10.17 -22.88 12.15
C VAL A 77 -8.96 -22.15 11.59
N TYR A 78 -7.78 -22.39 12.16
CA TYR A 78 -6.52 -21.85 11.65
C TYR A 78 -5.95 -22.76 10.56
N MET A 79 -5.60 -22.16 9.43
CA MET A 79 -5.03 -22.82 8.25
C MET A 79 -3.67 -22.19 7.95
N PRO A 80 -2.56 -22.73 8.48
CA PRO A 80 -1.23 -22.23 8.17
C PRO A 80 -0.91 -22.45 6.70
N PHE A 81 -0.21 -21.49 6.09
CA PHE A 81 0.31 -21.70 4.75
C PHE A 81 1.54 -22.61 4.80
N PRO A 82 1.71 -23.51 3.81
CA PRO A 82 2.97 -24.20 3.62
C PRO A 82 4.13 -23.19 3.55
N GLY A 83 5.27 -23.49 4.17
CA GLY A 83 6.39 -22.52 4.23
C GLY A 83 6.85 -22.01 2.86
N GLN A 84 6.73 -22.83 1.81
CA GLN A 84 7.05 -22.46 0.42
C GLN A 84 6.05 -21.44 -0.19
N MET A 85 4.87 -21.29 0.40
CA MET A 85 3.84 -20.33 -0.04
C MET A 85 3.91 -19.00 0.72
N VAL A 86 4.73 -18.90 1.77
CA VAL A 86 4.93 -17.66 2.53
C VAL A 86 5.93 -16.78 1.78
N THR A 87 5.42 -15.88 0.95
CA THR A 87 6.23 -14.93 0.18
C THR A 87 6.22 -13.54 0.81
N SER A 88 7.30 -12.78 0.63
CA SER A 88 7.36 -11.39 1.07
C SER A 88 6.56 -10.51 0.11
N ARG A 89 5.65 -9.69 0.65
CA ARG A 89 4.98 -8.61 -0.05
C ARG A 89 5.48 -7.28 0.50
N GLU A 90 6.20 -6.55 -0.32
CA GLU A 90 6.62 -5.19 0.02
C GLU A 90 5.45 -4.22 -0.17
N THR A 91 5.22 -3.38 0.83
CA THR A 91 4.30 -2.25 0.76
C THR A 91 5.06 -0.98 1.07
N MET A 92 4.52 0.16 0.67
CA MET A 92 5.10 1.46 0.97
C MET A 92 4.05 2.39 1.55
N ILE A 93 4.41 3.08 2.63
CA ILE A 93 3.54 3.98 3.38
C ILE A 93 4.18 5.36 3.39
N PHE A 94 3.38 6.37 3.10
CA PHE A 94 3.73 7.78 3.17
C PHE A 94 3.05 8.40 4.38
N THR A 95 3.84 8.89 5.33
CA THR A 95 3.30 9.55 6.53
C THR A 95 3.28 11.05 6.32
N TYR A 96 2.09 11.62 6.45
CA TYR A 96 1.87 13.05 6.43
C TYR A 96 1.43 13.55 7.80
N VAL A 97 1.88 14.74 8.17
CA VAL A 97 1.54 15.37 9.45
C VAL A 97 1.18 16.84 9.29
N SER A 98 0.21 17.29 10.09
CA SER A 98 -0.08 18.69 10.37
C SER A 98 0.15 18.93 11.86
N LEU A 99 -0.31 20.08 12.37
CA LEU A 99 -0.28 20.36 13.80
C LEU A 99 -1.20 19.42 14.62
N THR A 100 -2.28 18.94 14.00
CA THR A 100 -3.40 18.27 14.68
C THR A 100 -3.75 16.91 14.09
N GLU A 101 -3.19 16.55 12.93
CA GLU A 101 -3.52 15.33 12.20
C GLU A 101 -2.26 14.60 11.75
N ARG A 102 -2.32 13.26 11.76
CA ARG A 102 -1.37 12.37 11.08
C ARG A 102 -2.15 11.45 10.16
N ALA A 103 -1.72 11.35 8.92
CA ALA A 103 -2.29 10.45 7.92
C ALA A 103 -1.19 9.55 7.34
N ASP A 104 -1.38 8.23 7.47
CA ASP A 104 -0.52 7.23 6.85
C ASP A 104 -1.22 6.73 5.58
N VAL A 105 -0.62 6.97 4.43
CA VAL A 105 -1.21 6.67 3.11
C VAL A 105 -0.41 5.60 2.41
N GLU A 106 -1.06 4.49 2.05
CA GLU A 106 -0.41 3.44 1.27
C GLU A 106 -0.19 3.86 -0.20
N LEU A 107 0.91 3.38 -0.78
CA LEU A 107 1.23 3.56 -2.20
C LEU A 107 0.11 3.01 -3.11
N SER A 108 -0.47 1.86 -2.77
CA SER A 108 -1.60 1.25 -3.49
C SER A 108 -2.76 2.23 -3.66
N ALA A 109 -3.17 2.92 -2.59
CA ALA A 109 -4.23 3.91 -2.61
C ALA A 109 -3.87 5.15 -3.44
N LEU A 110 -2.61 5.59 -3.44
CA LEU A 110 -2.16 6.70 -4.29
C LEU A 110 -2.20 6.34 -5.78
N LEU A 111 -1.75 5.12 -6.12
CA LEU A 111 -1.77 4.62 -7.49
C LEU A 111 -3.21 4.44 -7.98
N GLU A 112 -4.10 3.92 -7.12
CA GLU A 112 -5.51 3.74 -7.44
C GLU A 112 -6.19 5.06 -7.79
N ASN A 113 -6.00 6.09 -6.95
CA ASN A 113 -6.57 7.42 -7.20
C ASN A 113 -6.08 7.99 -8.53
N ARG A 114 -4.77 7.88 -8.81
CA ARG A 114 -4.19 8.39 -10.07
C ARG A 114 -4.70 7.67 -11.31
N LEU A 115 -4.95 6.37 -11.22
CA LEU A 115 -5.52 5.59 -12.33
C LEU A 115 -7.00 5.90 -12.53
N ALA A 116 -7.72 6.28 -11.48
CA ALA A 116 -9.12 6.68 -11.55
C ALA A 116 -9.33 8.11 -12.11
N GLU A 117 -8.32 8.98 -12.02
CA GLU A 117 -8.33 10.34 -12.58
C GLU A 117 -8.03 10.40 -14.09
N LYS A 118 -7.81 9.26 -14.75
CA LYS A 118 -7.62 9.12 -16.20
C LYS A 118 -8.91 8.84 -16.93
#